data_AF-A0A963Q1V4-F1
#
_entry.id   AF-A0A963Q1V4-F1
#
_cell.length_a   1.000
_cell.length_b   1.000
_cell.length_c   1.000
_cell.angle_alpha   90.00
_cell.angle_beta   90.00
_cell.angle_gamma   90.00
#
_symmetry.space_group_name_H-M   'P 1'
#
loop_
_entity.id
_entity.type
_entity.pdbx_description
1 polymer ?
#
loop_
_entity_poly.entity_id
_entity_poly.type
_entity_poly.pdbx_seq_one_letter_code
_entity_poly.pdbx_strand_id
1 'polypeptide(L)'
;MEAGNQALGAPQDVRHRAFRMRRTGLHSMGRVEKMRWLASANKETVMWQRRRWLAAAGAGWLGIGPVWGHAAAGTVGVVILHGKGGGPRGLVLPLAEALQARGMRVRNLAMPWSGRRHYDAGPESAQEQVAQAIAELKREGAQRVFLVGHSQGGVFALHLAALLPLAGVVALAPGGNVASPVFETHLGSERRLARELVAAGRGADVQTFADFEGSKGKNAVQARADVYWAWFDPQGVMNQERAIRAVPVNLPVLYVAPTGDFPALRRANPGLYSQLPSKALSRYAEPNASHTEVPTEAASLVGDWLMETAAR
;
A
#
# COMPACT_ATOMS: atom_id res chain seq x y z
N MET A 1 64.47 -10.81 26.26
CA MET A 1 63.89 -12.15 26.50
C MET A 1 62.43 -11.91 26.90
N GLU A 2 61.53 -11.72 25.92
CA GLU A 2 60.71 -12.74 25.19
C GLU A 2 59.61 -13.35 26.10
N ALA A 3 58.29 -13.14 25.88
CA ALA A 3 57.38 -13.60 24.80
C ALA A 3 57.29 -15.14 24.69
N GLY A 4 56.16 -15.84 24.51
CA GLY A 4 54.75 -15.55 24.29
C GLY A 4 53.93 -16.86 24.39
N ASN A 5 52.63 -16.78 24.70
CA ASN A 5 51.46 -17.07 23.84
C ASN A 5 50.99 -18.56 23.77
N GLN A 6 49.81 -18.84 24.33
CA GLN A 6 49.06 -20.09 24.21
C GLN A 6 47.87 -19.90 23.25
N ALA A 7 47.68 -20.83 22.32
CA ALA A 7 46.53 -20.91 21.42
C ALA A 7 45.68 -22.16 21.76
N LEU A 8 44.38 -21.97 21.98
CA LEU A 8 43.38 -23.03 22.05
C LEU A 8 42.44 -22.90 20.85
N GLY A 9 42.38 -23.95 20.04
CA GLY A 9 41.55 -24.05 18.85
C GLY A 9 40.07 -24.23 19.17
N ALA A 10 39.21 -23.56 18.39
CA ALA A 10 37.77 -23.77 18.37
C ALA A 10 37.39 -24.65 17.15
N PRO A 11 36.43 -25.59 17.28
CA PRO A 11 36.03 -26.44 16.17
C PRO A 11 35.04 -25.74 15.23
N GLN A 12 35.30 -25.91 13.93
CA GLN A 12 34.37 -25.65 12.84
C GLN A 12 33.25 -26.71 12.84
N ASP A 13 32.14 -26.35 12.18
CA ASP A 13 31.17 -27.26 11.55
C ASP A 13 29.86 -27.63 12.32
N VAL A 14 28.94 -26.66 12.43
CA VAL A 14 27.49 -26.91 12.70
C VAL A 14 26.57 -26.09 11.76
N ARG A 15 27.12 -25.23 10.88
CA ARG A 15 26.31 -24.28 10.10
C ARG A 15 25.76 -24.82 8.77
N HIS A 16 26.09 -26.04 8.36
CA HIS A 16 25.68 -26.58 7.05
C HIS A 16 24.55 -27.64 7.04
N ARG A 17 23.97 -28.02 8.19
CA ARG A 17 22.84 -28.98 8.24
C ARG A 17 21.46 -28.41 8.57
N ALA A 18 21.34 -27.13 8.97
CA ALA A 18 20.03 -26.55 9.32
C ALA A 18 19.28 -25.87 8.15
N PHE A 19 19.88 -25.79 6.96
CA PHE A 19 19.27 -25.10 5.80
C PHE A 19 18.63 -26.03 4.76
N ARG A 20 18.82 -27.36 4.90
CA ARG A 20 18.21 -28.37 4.01
C ARG A 20 17.03 -29.07 4.68
N MET A 21 16.10 -28.32 5.28
CA MET A 21 14.79 -28.84 5.71
C MET A 21 13.72 -27.75 5.95
N ARG A 22 13.86 -26.55 5.37
CA ARG A 22 12.89 -25.45 5.55
C ARG A 22 12.10 -25.06 4.30
N ARG A 23 12.34 -25.72 3.16
CA ARG A 23 11.66 -25.41 1.89
C ARG A 23 10.62 -26.45 1.45
N THR A 24 10.56 -27.61 2.12
CA THR A 24 9.67 -28.72 1.76
C THR A 24 8.41 -28.83 2.62
N GLY A 25 8.35 -28.21 3.80
CA GLY A 25 7.22 -28.36 4.73
C GLY A 25 6.01 -27.44 4.50
N LEU A 26 6.13 -26.35 3.74
CA LEU A 26 5.01 -25.42 3.53
C LEU A 26 4.02 -25.87 2.45
N HIS A 27 4.43 -26.79 1.57
CA HIS A 27 3.60 -27.29 0.46
C HIS A 27 2.75 -28.50 0.86
N SER A 28 3.03 -29.12 2.01
CA SER A 28 2.29 -30.29 2.52
C SER A 28 1.33 -29.99 3.68
N MET A 29 1.27 -28.74 4.17
CA MET A 29 0.41 -28.37 5.29
C MET A 29 -1.05 -28.16 4.85
N GLY A 30 -1.98 -28.76 5.58
CA GLY A 30 -3.41 -28.52 5.41
C GLY A 30 -3.80 -27.09 5.77
N ARG A 31 -4.91 -26.59 5.19
CA ARG A 31 -5.40 -25.21 5.34
C ARG A 31 -5.53 -24.76 6.81
N VAL A 32 -5.95 -25.67 7.69
CA VAL A 32 -6.14 -25.42 9.14
C VAL A 32 -4.80 -25.29 9.88
N GLU A 33 -3.81 -26.10 9.54
CA GLU A 33 -2.48 -26.03 10.16
C GLU A 33 -1.74 -24.76 9.72
N LYS A 34 -1.92 -24.34 8.47
CA LYS A 34 -1.40 -23.08 7.95
C LYS A 34 -2.01 -21.88 8.68
N MET A 35 -3.32 -21.91 8.96
CA MET A 35 -3.99 -20.89 9.78
C MET A 35 -3.50 -20.88 11.23
N ARG A 36 -3.28 -22.05 11.85
CA ARG A 36 -2.74 -22.14 13.22
C ARG A 36 -1.30 -21.64 13.29
N TRP A 37 -0.47 -21.93 12.27
CA TRP A 37 0.90 -21.43 12.17
C TRP A 37 0.95 -19.90 12.00
N LEU A 38 0.11 -19.34 11.14
CA LEU A 38 -0.03 -17.89 10.98
C LEU A 38 -0.52 -17.22 12.27
N ALA A 39 -1.47 -17.85 12.98
CA ALA A 39 -1.94 -17.37 14.28
C ALA A 39 -0.87 -17.45 15.37
N SER A 40 0.02 -18.45 15.37
CA SER A 40 1.14 -18.53 16.32
C SER A 40 2.25 -17.52 16.00
N ALA A 41 2.56 -17.29 14.72
CA ALA A 41 3.54 -16.28 14.32
C ALA A 41 3.07 -14.85 14.69
N ASN A 42 1.76 -14.61 14.64
CA ASN A 42 1.17 -13.34 15.08
C ASN A 42 1.20 -13.16 16.60
N LYS A 43 1.11 -14.24 17.40
CA LYS A 43 1.20 -14.17 18.87
C LYS A 43 2.59 -13.85 19.39
N GLU A 44 3.66 -14.31 18.73
CA GLU A 44 5.02 -13.92 19.11
C GLU A 44 5.34 -12.46 18.77
N THR A 45 4.63 -11.87 17.81
CA THR A 45 4.79 -10.46 17.42
C THR A 45 4.03 -9.51 18.38
N VAL A 46 2.98 -10.00 19.05
CA VAL A 46 2.11 -9.21 19.95
C VAL A 46 2.57 -9.22 21.41
N MET A 47 3.48 -10.12 21.82
CA MET A 47 3.98 -10.18 23.21
C MET A 47 5.21 -9.31 23.50
N TRP A 48 5.73 -8.54 22.54
CA TRP A 48 6.91 -7.69 22.73
C TRP A 48 6.59 -6.24 23.20
N GLN A 49 5.32 -5.85 23.29
CA GLN A 49 4.93 -4.47 23.65
C GLN A 49 4.48 -4.27 25.11
N ARG A 50 4.74 -5.22 26.01
CA ARG A 50 4.39 -5.04 27.42
C ARG A 50 5.52 -5.51 28.32
N ARG A 51 6.49 -4.62 28.61
CA ARG A 51 7.10 -4.42 29.95
C ARG A 51 8.32 -3.47 29.94
N ARG A 52 8.32 -2.59 30.96
CA ARG A 52 9.39 -1.70 31.49
C ARG A 52 9.42 -0.31 30.82
N TRP A 53 9.26 0.81 31.53
CA TRP A 53 9.90 1.17 32.81
C TRP A 53 9.05 2.11 33.69
N LEU A 54 9.12 1.90 35.01
CA LEU A 54 8.83 2.90 36.05
C LEU A 54 10.12 3.19 36.82
N ALA A 55 10.26 4.47 37.16
CA ALA A 55 11.12 5.11 38.16
C ALA A 55 12.63 5.28 37.87
N ALA A 56 13.00 6.51 37.50
CA ALA A 56 13.99 7.27 38.26
C ALA A 56 13.60 8.76 38.22
N ALA A 57 13.20 9.30 39.37
CA ALA A 57 13.06 10.72 39.62
C ALA A 57 14.44 11.30 39.95
N GLY A 58 14.75 12.49 39.44
CA GLY A 58 15.95 13.22 39.85
C GLY A 58 16.34 14.36 38.92
N ALA A 59 15.89 15.57 39.27
CA ALA A 59 16.50 16.89 39.06
C ALA A 59 16.93 17.34 37.65
N GLY A 60 16.36 18.47 37.21
CA GLY A 60 16.96 19.33 36.17
C GLY A 60 15.93 20.04 35.31
N TRP A 61 15.30 21.09 35.84
CA TRP A 61 14.59 22.07 35.00
C TRP A 61 15.63 22.88 34.20
N LEU A 62 15.82 22.51 32.94
CA LEU A 62 16.36 23.40 31.90
C LEU A 62 15.38 23.34 30.74
N GLY A 63 14.80 24.49 30.41
CA GLY A 63 13.77 24.63 29.39
C GLY A 63 14.27 24.13 28.03
N ILE A 64 13.75 22.99 27.60
CA ILE A 64 13.83 22.53 26.22
C ILE A 64 12.45 22.84 25.64
N GLY A 65 12.32 23.92 24.88
CA GLY A 65 11.19 24.06 23.97
C GLY A 65 11.13 22.83 23.05
N PRO A 66 9.95 22.48 22.51
CA PRO A 66 9.85 21.30 21.64
C PRO A 66 10.83 21.44 20.48
N VAL A 67 11.86 20.59 20.47
CA VAL A 67 12.71 20.40 19.30
C VAL A 67 11.84 19.66 18.30
N TRP A 68 11.28 20.39 17.34
CA TRP A 68 10.68 19.79 16.16
C TRP A 68 11.81 19.08 15.41
N GLY A 69 11.99 17.80 15.69
CA GLY A 69 12.97 16.98 15.00
C GLY A 69 12.59 16.94 13.53
N HIS A 70 13.46 17.45 12.66
CA HIS A 70 13.34 17.17 11.24
C HIS A 70 13.52 15.66 11.09
N ALA A 71 12.46 14.95 10.68
CA ALA A 71 12.63 13.55 10.29
C ALA A 71 13.67 13.52 9.18
N ALA A 72 14.81 12.85 9.40
CA ALA A 72 15.82 12.75 8.34
C ALA A 72 15.17 12.02 7.16
N ALA A 73 15.26 12.56 5.94
CA ALA A 73 14.53 12.02 4.79
C ALA A 73 14.82 10.54 4.52
N GLY A 74 16.05 10.09 4.83
CA GLY A 74 16.41 8.68 4.82
C GLY A 74 15.52 7.78 5.67
N THR A 75 14.90 8.28 6.74
CA THR A 75 13.99 7.52 7.63
C THR A 75 12.55 7.42 7.10
N VAL A 76 12.25 8.07 5.98
CA VAL A 76 10.93 8.01 5.32
C VAL A 76 10.93 6.93 4.23
N GLY A 77 10.02 5.98 4.36
CA GLY A 77 9.74 4.95 3.36
C GLY A 77 8.45 5.25 2.62
N VAL A 78 8.42 5.05 1.30
CA VAL A 78 7.24 5.30 0.46
C VAL A 78 7.01 4.10 -0.46
N VAL A 79 5.80 3.56 -0.43
CA VAL A 79 5.34 2.60 -1.45
C VAL A 79 4.42 3.33 -2.43
N ILE A 80 4.64 3.16 -3.74
CA ILE A 80 3.90 3.84 -4.80
C ILE A 80 3.11 2.83 -5.63
N LEU A 81 1.81 3.11 -5.82
CA LEU A 81 0.86 2.30 -6.59
C LEU A 81 0.37 3.07 -7.83
N HIS A 82 0.65 2.55 -9.02
CA HIS A 82 0.24 3.18 -10.28
C HIS A 82 -1.26 2.99 -10.60
N GLY A 83 -1.78 3.79 -11.54
CA GLY A 83 -3.15 3.67 -12.05
C GLY A 83 -3.40 2.45 -12.96
N LYS A 84 -4.66 2.26 -13.36
CA LYS A 84 -5.11 1.14 -14.21
C LYS A 84 -4.31 1.04 -15.51
N GLY A 85 -3.92 -0.17 -15.91
CA GLY A 85 -3.18 -0.42 -17.16
C GLY A 85 -1.76 0.17 -17.23
N GLY A 86 -1.36 0.97 -16.24
CA GLY A 86 -0.03 1.56 -16.14
C GLY A 86 1.02 0.59 -15.61
N GLY A 87 2.09 1.15 -15.06
CA GLY A 87 3.19 0.42 -14.44
C GLY A 87 4.13 1.37 -13.69
N PRO A 88 5.11 0.84 -12.96
CA PRO A 88 6.03 1.65 -12.16
C PRO A 88 6.92 2.58 -13.02
N ARG A 89 7.18 2.22 -14.28
CA ARG A 89 7.91 3.05 -15.25
C ARG A 89 7.02 4.01 -16.04
N GLY A 90 5.73 4.14 -15.67
CA GLY A 90 4.76 5.00 -16.33
C GLY A 90 4.60 6.35 -15.63
N LEU A 91 3.36 6.83 -15.53
CA LEU A 91 3.02 8.17 -15.00
C LEU A 91 3.53 8.45 -13.59
N VAL A 92 3.72 7.43 -12.75
CA VAL A 92 4.20 7.59 -11.37
C VAL A 92 5.73 7.58 -11.24
N LEU A 93 6.47 7.35 -12.34
CA LEU A 93 7.94 7.32 -12.31
C LEU A 93 8.55 8.67 -11.89
N PRO A 94 8.15 9.83 -12.45
CA PRO A 94 8.72 11.12 -12.05
C PRO A 94 8.49 11.43 -10.57
N LEU A 95 7.33 11.05 -10.03
CA LEU A 95 7.05 11.16 -8.60
C LEU A 95 8.02 10.30 -7.76
N ALA A 96 8.23 9.05 -8.17
CA ALA A 96 9.16 8.15 -7.48
C ALA A 96 10.58 8.73 -7.45
N GLU A 97 11.06 9.20 -8.60
CA GLU A 97 12.40 9.80 -8.75
C GLU A 97 12.53 11.08 -7.92
N ALA A 98 11.51 11.95 -7.91
CA ALA A 98 11.51 13.18 -7.11
C ALA A 98 11.57 12.88 -5.60
N LEU A 99 10.84 11.87 -5.11
CA LEU A 99 10.89 11.46 -3.71
C LEU A 99 12.24 10.80 -3.35
N GLN A 100 12.82 10.01 -4.25
CA GLN A 100 14.17 9.46 -4.09
C GLN A 100 15.24 10.55 -4.05
N ALA A 101 15.15 11.56 -4.92
CA ALA A 101 16.07 12.69 -4.95
C ALA A 101 16.04 13.52 -3.66
N ARG A 102 14.91 13.51 -2.94
CA ARG A 102 14.76 14.08 -1.59
C ARG A 102 15.34 13.19 -0.49
N GLY A 103 15.90 12.02 -0.82
CA GLY A 103 16.53 11.09 0.12
C GLY A 103 15.59 10.07 0.74
N MET A 104 14.33 9.98 0.29
CA MET A 104 13.37 8.99 0.78
C MET A 104 13.63 7.61 0.17
N ARG A 105 13.31 6.54 0.91
CA ARG A 105 13.36 5.17 0.38
C ARG A 105 12.06 4.84 -0.33
N VAL A 106 12.12 4.56 -1.63
CA VAL A 106 10.92 4.36 -2.46
C VAL A 106 10.84 2.92 -2.98
N ARG A 107 9.64 2.34 -2.92
CA ARG A 107 9.25 1.10 -3.63
C ARG A 107 8.12 1.42 -4.60
N ASN A 108 8.44 1.44 -5.89
CA ASN A 108 7.48 1.70 -6.96
C ASN A 108 7.03 0.37 -7.58
N LEU A 109 5.83 -0.09 -7.21
CA LEU A 109 5.40 -1.47 -7.45
C LEU A 109 4.68 -1.64 -8.79
N ALA A 110 4.86 -2.79 -9.43
CA ALA A 110 4.01 -3.26 -10.53
C ALA A 110 2.80 -4.00 -9.97
N MET A 111 1.64 -3.35 -9.96
CA MET A 111 0.42 -3.89 -9.38
C MET A 111 -0.27 -4.91 -10.31
N PRO A 112 -1.14 -5.80 -9.79
CA PRO A 112 -1.80 -6.83 -10.60
C PRO A 112 -2.59 -6.27 -11.78
N TRP A 113 -3.15 -5.07 -11.66
CA TRP A 113 -3.86 -4.38 -12.75
C TRP A 113 -2.95 -3.67 -13.76
N SER A 114 -1.62 -3.84 -13.68
CA SER A 114 -0.70 -3.25 -14.65
C SER A 114 -0.95 -3.78 -16.05
N GLY A 115 -0.59 -2.98 -17.06
CA GLY A 115 -0.74 -3.37 -18.47
C GLY A 115 0.10 -4.58 -18.88
N ARG A 116 0.98 -5.09 -18.00
CA ARG A 116 1.75 -6.33 -18.20
C ARG A 116 1.19 -7.52 -17.43
N ARG A 117 0.37 -7.28 -16.40
CA ARG A 117 -0.12 -8.31 -15.47
C ARG A 117 -1.59 -8.64 -15.65
N HIS A 118 -2.41 -7.74 -16.20
CA HIS A 118 -3.79 -8.01 -16.61
C HIS A 118 -4.68 -8.67 -15.52
N TYR A 119 -4.56 -8.24 -14.26
CA TYR A 119 -5.23 -8.86 -13.12
C TYR A 119 -4.84 -10.33 -12.91
N ASP A 120 -3.55 -10.67 -13.03
CA ASP A 120 -2.99 -12.00 -12.76
C ASP A 120 -3.15 -12.49 -11.30
N ALA A 121 -3.43 -11.58 -10.37
CA ALA A 121 -3.55 -11.86 -8.95
C ALA A 121 -4.68 -11.05 -8.28
N GLY A 122 -5.31 -11.66 -7.28
CA GLY A 122 -6.39 -11.03 -6.50
C GLY A 122 -5.91 -9.98 -5.49
N PRO A 123 -6.85 -9.24 -4.88
CA PRO A 123 -6.54 -8.19 -3.90
C PRO A 123 -5.70 -8.62 -2.70
N GLU A 124 -5.93 -9.82 -2.16
CA GLU A 124 -5.17 -10.33 -1.02
C GLU A 124 -3.66 -10.46 -1.34
N SER A 125 -3.32 -11.01 -2.50
CA SER A 125 -1.93 -11.08 -2.96
C SER A 125 -1.33 -9.70 -3.24
N ALA A 126 -2.14 -8.76 -3.74
CA ALA A 126 -1.71 -7.38 -3.94
C ALA A 126 -1.39 -6.70 -2.60
N GLN A 127 -2.23 -6.90 -1.58
CA GLN A 127 -1.98 -6.44 -0.23
C GLN A 127 -0.71 -7.05 0.36
N GLU A 128 -0.47 -8.36 0.17
CA GLU A 128 0.76 -9.02 0.61
C GLU A 128 2.01 -8.43 -0.05
N GLN A 129 1.96 -8.13 -1.35
CA GLN A 129 3.05 -7.46 -2.07
C GLN A 129 3.35 -6.07 -1.49
N VAL A 130 2.32 -5.29 -1.15
CA VAL A 130 2.48 -3.97 -0.50
C VAL A 130 3.04 -4.13 0.92
N ALA A 131 2.52 -5.08 1.71
CA ALA A 131 3.00 -5.35 3.06
C ALA A 131 4.47 -5.79 3.08
N GLN A 132 4.89 -6.61 2.10
CA GLN A 132 6.28 -7.01 1.91
C GLN A 132 7.15 -5.80 1.60
N ALA A 133 6.73 -4.92 0.69
CA ALA A 133 7.47 -3.69 0.36
C ALA A 133 7.64 -2.78 1.59
N ILE A 134 6.60 -2.65 2.43
CA ILE A 134 6.67 -1.92 3.70
C ILE A 134 7.69 -2.57 4.66
N ALA A 135 7.67 -3.90 4.79
CA ALA A 135 8.60 -4.62 5.66
C ALA A 135 10.05 -4.47 5.18
N GLU A 136 10.29 -4.49 3.87
CA GLU A 136 11.59 -4.21 3.25
C GLU A 136 12.10 -2.81 3.58
N LEU A 137 11.26 -1.78 3.40
CA LEU A 137 11.60 -0.40 3.74
C LEU A 137 11.98 -0.25 5.22
N LYS A 138 11.23 -0.91 6.12
CA LYS A 138 11.55 -0.91 7.56
C LYS A 138 12.88 -1.59 7.87
N ARG A 139 13.19 -2.71 7.22
CA ARG A 139 14.50 -3.39 7.36
C ARG A 139 15.66 -2.52 6.87
N GLU A 140 15.40 -1.66 5.89
CA GLU A 140 16.38 -0.69 5.38
C GLU A 140 16.51 0.55 6.28
N GLY A 141 15.73 0.65 7.36
CA GLY A 141 15.81 1.73 8.35
C GLY A 141 14.73 2.80 8.19
N ALA A 142 13.68 2.58 7.41
CA ALA A 142 12.53 3.49 7.39
C ALA A 142 11.76 3.38 8.72
N GLN A 143 11.55 4.52 9.37
CA GLN A 143 10.83 4.65 10.65
C GLN A 143 9.38 5.10 10.44
N ARG A 144 9.11 5.82 9.35
CA ARG A 144 7.79 6.27 8.93
C ARG A 144 7.55 5.77 7.52
N VAL A 145 6.48 5.00 7.30
CA VAL A 145 6.16 4.44 5.98
C VAL A 145 4.82 4.94 5.49
N PHE A 146 4.79 5.42 4.26
CA PHE A 146 3.62 5.99 3.61
C PHE A 146 3.24 5.18 2.38
N LEU A 147 1.97 5.25 2.02
CA LEU A 147 1.45 4.68 0.79
C LEU A 147 0.93 5.80 -0.11
N VAL A 148 1.41 5.83 -1.35
CA VAL A 148 1.03 6.81 -2.36
C VAL A 148 0.40 6.08 -3.53
N GLY A 149 -0.80 6.49 -3.93
CA GLY A 149 -1.50 5.83 -5.02
C GLY A 149 -2.04 6.83 -6.04
N HIS A 150 -1.88 6.52 -7.33
CA HIS A 150 -2.46 7.28 -8.44
C HIS A 150 -3.68 6.57 -9.02
N SER A 151 -4.77 7.31 -9.29
CA SER A 151 -5.97 6.78 -9.95
C SER A 151 -6.52 5.55 -9.22
N GLN A 152 -6.65 4.40 -9.87
CA GLN A 152 -6.99 3.12 -9.24
C GLN A 152 -6.07 2.78 -8.05
N GLY A 153 -4.76 3.07 -8.14
CA GLY A 153 -3.83 2.91 -7.03
C GLY A 153 -4.16 3.80 -5.83
N GLY A 154 -4.74 4.98 -6.05
CA GLY A 154 -5.18 5.88 -5.00
C GLY A 154 -6.38 5.33 -4.22
N VAL A 155 -7.34 4.73 -4.92
CA VAL A 155 -8.48 4.04 -4.28
C VAL A 155 -8.00 2.84 -3.46
N PHE A 156 -7.12 2.02 -4.03
CA PHE A 156 -6.56 0.86 -3.31
C PHE A 156 -5.69 1.28 -2.13
N ALA A 157 -4.95 2.40 -2.23
CA ALA A 157 -4.19 2.95 -1.12
C ALA A 157 -5.09 3.36 0.06
N LEU A 158 -6.23 3.99 -0.22
CA LEU A 158 -7.24 4.30 0.79
C LEU A 158 -7.83 3.04 1.43
N HIS A 159 -8.05 1.97 0.65
CA HIS A 159 -8.50 0.69 1.19
C HIS A 159 -7.46 0.07 2.14
N LEU A 160 -6.18 0.05 1.72
CA LEU A 160 -5.08 -0.49 2.51
C LEU A 160 -4.77 0.33 3.77
N ALA A 161 -5.20 1.59 3.82
CA ALA A 161 -5.08 2.47 4.99
C ALA A 161 -5.67 1.86 6.27
N ALA A 162 -6.75 1.09 6.13
CA ALA A 162 -7.42 0.41 7.24
C ALA A 162 -6.72 -0.88 7.69
N LEU A 163 -5.79 -1.40 6.87
CA LEU A 163 -5.25 -2.75 7.00
C LEU A 163 -3.76 -2.78 7.32
N LEU A 164 -3.02 -1.73 6.96
CA LEU A 164 -1.56 -1.69 7.05
C LEU A 164 -1.07 -0.61 8.03
N PRO A 165 0.04 -0.85 8.75
CA PRO A 165 0.59 0.10 9.71
C PRO A 165 1.35 1.23 9.01
N LEU A 166 0.62 2.24 8.55
CA LEU A 166 1.11 3.40 7.80
C LEU A 166 1.21 4.65 8.68
N ALA A 167 2.11 5.57 8.32
CA ALA A 167 2.20 6.90 8.90
C ALA A 167 1.24 7.90 8.23
N GLY A 168 0.78 7.59 7.01
CA GLY A 168 -0.18 8.38 6.25
C GLY A 168 -0.38 7.81 4.85
N VAL A 169 -1.40 8.32 4.15
CA VAL A 169 -1.73 7.94 2.77
C VAL A 169 -1.83 9.17 1.87
N VAL A 170 -1.35 9.04 0.64
CA VAL A 170 -1.54 10.04 -0.42
C VAL A 170 -2.38 9.41 -1.53
N ALA A 171 -3.52 10.01 -1.83
CA ALA A 171 -4.40 9.60 -2.92
C ALA A 171 -4.36 10.68 -4.02
N LEU A 172 -3.68 10.37 -5.14
CA LEU A 172 -3.52 11.25 -6.30
C LEU A 172 -4.57 10.92 -7.37
N ALA A 173 -5.45 11.87 -7.65
CA ALA A 173 -6.59 11.71 -8.56
C ALA A 173 -7.32 10.36 -8.40
N PRO A 174 -7.69 9.94 -7.16
CA PRO A 174 -8.25 8.62 -6.94
C PRO A 174 -9.54 8.45 -7.74
N GLY A 175 -9.59 7.35 -8.49
CA GLY A 175 -10.69 7.04 -9.40
C GLY A 175 -10.75 5.55 -9.74
N GLY A 176 -11.87 5.12 -10.31
CA GLY A 176 -12.15 3.70 -10.55
C GLY A 176 -13.02 3.04 -9.46
N ASN A 177 -13.87 3.83 -8.79
CA ASN A 177 -14.85 3.32 -7.82
C ASN A 177 -15.81 2.33 -8.49
N VAL A 178 -15.59 1.03 -8.27
CA VAL A 178 -16.38 -0.04 -8.89
C VAL A 178 -17.82 -0.07 -8.38
N ALA A 179 -18.12 0.59 -7.27
CA ALA A 179 -19.47 0.74 -6.76
C ALA A 179 -20.30 1.84 -7.45
N SER A 180 -19.66 2.67 -8.29
CA SER A 180 -20.36 3.76 -8.96
C SER A 180 -21.35 3.26 -10.03
N PRO A 181 -22.44 4.00 -10.30
CA PRO A 181 -23.42 3.61 -11.34
C PRO A 181 -22.80 3.42 -12.72
N VAL A 182 -21.76 4.19 -13.06
CA VAL A 182 -21.04 4.07 -14.33
C VAL A 182 -20.41 2.68 -14.49
N PHE A 183 -19.84 2.13 -13.43
CA PHE A 183 -19.27 0.78 -13.46
C PHE A 183 -20.34 -0.30 -13.51
N GLU A 184 -21.53 -0.10 -12.93
CA GLU A 184 -22.65 -1.04 -13.13
C GLU A 184 -23.11 -1.04 -14.60
N THR A 185 -23.29 0.14 -15.20
CA THR A 185 -23.68 0.25 -16.61
C THR A 185 -22.70 -0.45 -17.55
N HIS A 186 -21.40 -0.34 -17.29
CA HIS A 186 -20.39 -0.89 -18.18
C HIS A 186 -19.95 -2.32 -17.84
N LEU A 187 -19.87 -2.70 -16.57
CA LEU A 187 -19.30 -3.98 -16.12
C LEU A 187 -20.30 -4.89 -15.38
N GLY A 188 -21.56 -4.47 -15.20
CA GLY A 188 -22.56 -5.23 -14.45
C GLY A 188 -22.75 -6.68 -14.95
N SER A 189 -22.79 -6.89 -16.27
CA SER A 189 -22.89 -8.24 -16.87
C SER A 189 -21.66 -9.10 -16.57
N GLU A 190 -20.47 -8.54 -16.75
CA GLU A 190 -19.19 -9.22 -16.50
C GLU A 190 -19.07 -9.67 -15.04
N ARG A 191 -19.48 -8.79 -14.12
CA ARG A 191 -19.49 -9.09 -12.68
C ARG A 191 -20.46 -10.20 -12.32
N ARG A 192 -21.66 -10.22 -12.91
CA ARG A 192 -22.63 -11.29 -12.70
C ARG A 192 -22.08 -12.63 -13.17
N LEU A 193 -21.50 -12.67 -14.37
CA LEU A 193 -20.86 -13.86 -14.91
C LEU A 193 -19.72 -14.35 -14.00
N ALA A 194 -18.80 -13.46 -13.60
CA ALA A 194 -17.70 -13.82 -12.72
C ALA A 194 -18.19 -14.39 -11.38
N ARG A 195 -19.21 -13.75 -10.77
CA ARG A 195 -19.82 -14.22 -9.53
C ARG A 195 -20.50 -15.58 -9.68
N GLU A 196 -21.22 -15.81 -10.78
CA GLU A 196 -21.88 -17.09 -11.08
C GLU A 196 -20.87 -18.21 -11.26
N LEU A 197 -19.77 -17.97 -11.98
CA LEU A 197 -18.67 -18.93 -12.12
C LEU A 197 -18.05 -19.27 -10.76
N VAL A 198 -17.81 -18.28 -9.89
CA VAL A 198 -17.33 -18.51 -8.53
C VAL A 198 -18.31 -19.37 -7.73
N ALA A 199 -19.60 -19.04 -7.77
CA ALA A 199 -20.64 -19.80 -7.06
C ALA A 199 -20.77 -21.24 -7.56
N ALA A 200 -20.49 -21.49 -8.85
CA ALA A 200 -20.45 -22.81 -9.45
C ALA A 200 -19.15 -23.60 -9.19
N GLY A 201 -18.24 -23.09 -8.35
CA GLY A 201 -16.94 -23.73 -8.09
C GLY A 201 -15.92 -23.58 -9.23
N ARG A 202 -16.23 -22.73 -10.23
CA ARG A 202 -15.43 -22.48 -11.43
C ARG A 202 -14.66 -21.15 -11.37
N GLY A 203 -14.35 -20.69 -10.16
CA GLY A 203 -13.61 -19.43 -9.94
C GLY A 203 -12.22 -19.42 -10.59
N ALA A 204 -11.58 -20.58 -10.72
CA ALA A 204 -10.26 -20.71 -11.35
C ALA A 204 -10.28 -20.68 -12.88
N ASP A 205 -11.46 -20.68 -13.51
CA ASP A 205 -11.57 -20.62 -14.96
C ASP A 205 -11.14 -19.24 -15.46
N VAL A 206 -10.23 -19.22 -16.43
CA VAL A 206 -9.85 -18.00 -17.13
C VAL A 206 -10.94 -17.68 -18.15
N GLN A 207 -11.43 -16.44 -18.11
CA GLN A 207 -12.41 -15.91 -19.06
C GLN A 207 -11.90 -14.59 -19.63
N THR A 208 -12.49 -14.18 -20.75
CA THR A 208 -12.35 -12.81 -21.25
C THR A 208 -13.48 -11.98 -20.68
N PHE A 209 -13.14 -11.02 -19.83
CA PHE A 209 -14.06 -10.03 -19.28
C PHE A 209 -13.80 -8.65 -19.91
N ALA A 210 -14.72 -7.70 -19.69
CA ALA A 210 -14.43 -6.29 -19.93
C ALA A 210 -13.84 -5.60 -18.70
N ASP A 211 -12.86 -4.74 -18.90
CA ASP A 211 -12.47 -3.68 -17.96
C ASP A 211 -12.93 -2.33 -18.51
N PHE A 212 -13.17 -1.34 -17.65
CA PHE A 212 -13.65 -0.02 -18.02
C PHE A 212 -12.74 1.09 -17.44
N GLU A 213 -12.43 2.05 -18.30
CA GLU A 213 -11.75 3.30 -17.96
C GLU A 213 -12.47 4.45 -18.66
N GLY A 214 -12.84 5.51 -17.94
CA GLY A 214 -13.73 6.56 -18.45
C GLY A 214 -13.25 7.23 -19.75
N SER A 215 -11.95 7.41 -19.93
CA SER A 215 -11.36 7.99 -21.14
C SER A 215 -11.12 6.99 -22.28
N LYS A 216 -11.05 5.68 -21.98
CA LYS A 216 -10.69 4.63 -22.95
C LYS A 216 -11.85 3.69 -23.29
N GLY A 217 -12.97 3.78 -22.59
CA GLY A 217 -14.10 2.87 -22.75
C GLY A 217 -13.81 1.48 -22.20
N LYS A 218 -14.41 0.46 -22.82
CA LYS A 218 -14.24 -0.94 -22.43
C LYS A 218 -13.05 -1.57 -23.16
N ASN A 219 -12.26 -2.37 -22.45
CA ASN A 219 -11.17 -3.16 -23.01
C ASN A 219 -11.27 -4.61 -22.54
N ALA A 220 -10.88 -5.56 -23.37
CA ALA A 220 -10.87 -6.97 -22.98
C ALA A 220 -9.72 -7.26 -22.01
N VAL A 221 -10.00 -8.03 -20.97
CA VAL A 221 -9.01 -8.55 -20.01
C VAL A 221 -9.21 -10.04 -19.82
N GLN A 222 -8.12 -10.81 -19.87
CA GLN A 222 -8.15 -12.24 -19.56
C GLN A 222 -7.76 -12.44 -18.10
N ALA A 223 -8.68 -12.96 -17.30
CA ALA A 223 -8.45 -13.18 -15.88
C ALA A 223 -9.24 -14.39 -15.39
N ARG A 224 -8.80 -14.98 -14.27
CA ARG A 224 -9.63 -15.94 -13.54
C ARG A 224 -10.91 -15.26 -13.06
N ALA A 225 -12.02 -15.97 -13.10
CA ALA A 225 -13.31 -15.46 -12.66
C ALA A 225 -13.30 -14.99 -11.19
N ASP A 226 -12.62 -15.72 -10.30
CA ASP A 226 -12.49 -15.34 -8.89
C ASP A 226 -11.65 -14.07 -8.68
N VAL A 227 -10.57 -13.90 -9.43
CA VAL A 227 -9.72 -12.71 -9.39
C VAL A 227 -10.48 -11.51 -9.93
N TYR A 228 -11.14 -11.65 -11.09
CA TYR A 228 -11.95 -10.58 -11.66
C TYR A 228 -13.06 -10.17 -10.68
N TRP A 229 -13.84 -11.13 -10.16
CA TRP A 229 -14.86 -10.85 -9.16
C TRP A 229 -14.29 -10.10 -7.94
N ALA A 230 -13.17 -10.53 -7.39
CA ALA A 230 -12.59 -9.91 -6.20
C ALA A 230 -12.15 -8.44 -6.42
N TRP A 231 -11.72 -8.07 -7.62
CA TRP A 231 -11.37 -6.68 -7.95
C TRP A 231 -12.59 -5.81 -8.26
N PHE A 232 -13.64 -6.40 -8.85
CA PHE A 232 -14.77 -5.65 -9.39
C PHE A 232 -16.04 -5.73 -8.54
N ASP A 233 -16.06 -6.51 -7.46
CA ASP A 233 -17.16 -6.55 -6.49
C ASP A 233 -17.49 -5.12 -5.99
N PRO A 234 -18.72 -4.60 -6.21
CA PRO A 234 -19.13 -3.28 -5.74
C PRO A 234 -19.09 -3.13 -4.21
N GLN A 235 -19.03 -4.22 -3.44
CA GLN A 235 -18.82 -4.18 -1.98
C GLN A 235 -17.37 -4.46 -1.56
N GLY A 236 -16.50 -4.75 -2.54
CA GLY A 236 -15.12 -5.17 -2.34
C GLY A 236 -14.10 -4.03 -2.20
N VAL A 237 -12.84 -4.36 -2.47
CA VAL A 237 -11.66 -3.53 -2.16
C VAL A 237 -11.58 -2.23 -2.96
N MET A 238 -12.25 -2.18 -4.12
CA MET A 238 -12.26 -1.02 -5.02
C MET A 238 -13.50 -0.12 -4.84
N ASN A 239 -14.29 -0.33 -3.78
CA ASN A 239 -15.34 0.61 -3.38
C ASN A 239 -14.70 1.79 -2.62
N GLN A 240 -14.59 2.93 -3.31
CA GLN A 240 -13.88 4.11 -2.80
C GLN A 240 -14.55 4.73 -1.58
N GLU A 241 -15.89 4.74 -1.53
CA GLU A 241 -16.62 5.26 -0.38
C GLU A 241 -16.40 4.41 0.87
N ARG A 242 -16.46 3.08 0.72
CA ARG A 242 -16.18 2.15 1.82
C ARG A 242 -14.72 2.28 2.28
N ALA A 243 -13.78 2.39 1.35
CA ALA A 243 -12.37 2.59 1.66
C ALA A 243 -12.16 3.87 2.49
N ILE A 244 -12.74 5.00 2.07
CA ILE A 244 -12.65 6.29 2.78
C ILE A 244 -13.22 6.20 4.19
N ARG A 245 -14.41 5.62 4.36
CA ARG A 245 -15.05 5.48 5.69
C ARG A 245 -14.28 4.53 6.62
N ALA A 246 -13.48 3.63 6.08
CA ALA A 246 -12.66 2.69 6.84
C ALA A 246 -11.29 3.25 7.24
N VAL A 247 -10.88 4.42 6.71
CA VAL A 247 -9.60 5.04 7.08
C VAL A 247 -9.57 5.29 8.60
N PRO A 248 -8.50 4.87 9.32
CA PRO A 248 -8.40 5.10 10.75
C PRO A 248 -8.44 6.59 11.10
N VAL A 249 -9.17 6.95 12.16
CA VAL A 249 -9.37 8.35 12.57
C VAL A 249 -8.08 9.11 12.88
N ASN A 250 -7.00 8.39 13.16
CA ASN A 250 -5.70 8.93 13.51
C ASN A 250 -4.70 8.93 12.35
N LEU A 251 -5.08 8.45 11.16
CA LEU A 251 -4.20 8.36 9.99
C LEU A 251 -4.38 9.58 9.07
N PRO A 252 -3.36 10.43 8.89
CA PRO A 252 -3.43 11.56 7.97
C PRO A 252 -3.56 11.13 6.51
N VAL A 253 -4.36 11.86 5.74
CA VAL A 253 -4.55 11.65 4.29
C VAL A 253 -4.31 12.94 3.51
N LEU A 254 -3.39 12.91 2.56
CA LEU A 254 -3.31 13.92 1.50
C LEU A 254 -4.14 13.44 0.30
N TYR A 255 -5.25 14.11 0.05
CA TYR A 255 -6.14 13.84 -1.06
C TYR A 255 -5.92 14.89 -2.14
N VAL A 256 -5.38 14.50 -3.29
CA VAL A 256 -5.06 15.42 -4.38
C VAL A 256 -6.03 15.19 -5.53
N ALA A 257 -6.87 16.17 -5.83
CA ALA A 257 -7.85 16.14 -6.91
C ALA A 257 -7.53 17.28 -7.89
N PRO A 258 -6.82 17.01 -9.00
CA PRO A 258 -6.32 18.06 -9.87
C PRO A 258 -7.47 18.80 -10.58
N THR A 259 -7.31 20.10 -10.83
CA THR A 259 -8.40 20.92 -11.40
C THR A 259 -8.72 20.56 -12.85
N GLY A 260 -7.79 19.95 -13.58
CA GLY A 260 -7.96 19.41 -14.93
C GLY A 260 -8.32 17.91 -14.99
N ASP A 261 -8.79 17.31 -13.89
CA ASP A 261 -9.24 15.91 -13.88
C ASP A 261 -10.53 15.69 -14.70
N PHE A 262 -10.88 14.42 -14.94
CA PHE A 262 -12.13 14.03 -15.57
C PHE A 262 -13.34 14.65 -14.85
N PRO A 263 -14.33 15.20 -15.58
CA PRO A 263 -15.47 15.90 -14.97
C PRO A 263 -16.22 15.10 -13.90
N ALA A 264 -16.34 13.77 -14.06
CA ALA A 264 -16.97 12.91 -13.07
C ALA A 264 -16.18 12.83 -11.75
N LEU A 265 -14.84 12.75 -11.83
CA LEU A 265 -13.98 12.71 -10.65
C LEU A 265 -13.96 14.07 -9.94
N ARG A 266 -13.89 15.17 -10.68
CA ARG A 266 -13.97 16.54 -10.10
C ARG A 266 -15.26 16.79 -9.32
N ARG A 267 -16.39 16.24 -9.79
CA ARG A 267 -17.67 16.33 -9.07
C ARG A 267 -17.71 15.43 -7.83
N ALA A 268 -17.15 14.23 -7.90
CA ALA A 268 -17.24 13.24 -6.83
C ALA A 268 -16.23 13.48 -5.69
N ASN A 269 -14.98 13.84 -6.02
CA ASN A 269 -13.87 13.87 -5.08
C ASN A 269 -14.05 14.82 -3.87
N PRO A 270 -14.61 16.03 -4.01
CA PRO A 270 -14.88 16.88 -2.84
C PRO A 270 -15.81 16.23 -1.81
N GLY A 271 -16.89 15.58 -2.28
CA GLY A 271 -17.86 14.89 -1.43
C GLY A 271 -17.37 13.53 -0.91
N LEU A 272 -16.40 12.92 -1.59
CA LEU A 272 -15.70 11.74 -1.08
C LEU A 272 -14.71 12.13 0.01
N TYR A 273 -13.91 13.17 -0.21
CA TYR A 273 -12.97 13.69 0.79
C TYR A 273 -13.68 14.11 2.09
N SER A 274 -14.84 14.75 2.01
CA SER A 274 -15.58 15.21 3.20
C SER A 274 -16.06 14.08 4.10
N GLN A 275 -16.03 12.82 3.64
CA GLN A 275 -16.35 11.64 4.45
C GLN A 275 -15.16 11.10 5.23
N LEU A 276 -13.93 11.57 4.97
CA LEU A 276 -12.76 11.17 5.74
C LEU A 276 -12.90 11.64 7.19
N PRO A 277 -12.47 10.84 8.17
CA PRO A 277 -12.36 11.32 9.54
C PRO A 277 -11.51 12.58 9.63
N SER A 278 -12.01 13.60 10.35
CA SER A 278 -11.26 14.83 10.57
C SER A 278 -10.01 14.56 11.40
N LYS A 279 -8.84 14.93 10.87
CA LYS A 279 -7.55 14.73 11.51
C LYS A 279 -6.58 15.85 11.13
N ALA A 280 -5.75 16.29 12.07
CA ALA A 280 -4.64 17.19 11.79
C ALA A 280 -3.73 16.58 10.69
N LEU A 281 -3.35 17.42 9.72
CA LEU A 281 -2.59 17.05 8.51
C LEU A 281 -3.35 16.30 7.42
N SER A 282 -4.62 15.93 7.60
CA SER A 282 -5.44 15.57 6.44
C SER A 282 -5.72 16.83 5.61
N ARG A 283 -5.43 16.77 4.31
CA ARG A 283 -5.51 17.91 3.40
C ARG A 283 -6.17 17.49 2.09
N TYR A 284 -6.98 18.40 1.55
CA TYR A 284 -7.45 18.33 0.18
C TYR A 284 -6.68 19.36 -0.64
N ALA A 285 -6.13 18.96 -1.78
CA ALA A 285 -5.34 19.81 -2.65
C ALA A 285 -5.78 19.70 -4.10
N GLU A 286 -5.82 20.84 -4.80
CA GLU A 286 -6.30 20.94 -6.18
C GLU A 286 -5.25 21.61 -7.07
N PRO A 287 -4.13 20.92 -7.39
CA PRO A 287 -3.12 21.49 -8.28
C PRO A 287 -3.69 21.68 -9.70
N ASN A 288 -3.15 22.67 -10.41
CA ASN A 288 -3.47 22.89 -11.81
C ASN A 288 -2.73 21.86 -12.69
N ALA A 289 -3.32 20.68 -12.84
CA ALA A 289 -2.80 19.56 -13.61
C ALA A 289 -3.95 18.76 -14.23
N SER A 290 -3.66 17.89 -15.19
CA SER A 290 -4.61 16.85 -15.62
C SER A 290 -4.51 15.57 -14.78
N HIS A 291 -5.42 14.61 -15.03
CA HIS A 291 -5.39 13.28 -14.42
C HIS A 291 -4.04 12.57 -14.59
N THR A 292 -3.37 12.77 -15.73
CA THR A 292 -2.12 12.07 -16.08
C THR A 292 -0.88 12.82 -15.63
N GLU A 293 -0.96 14.15 -15.52
CA GLU A 293 0.17 15.00 -15.10
C GLU A 293 0.29 15.11 -13.58
N VAL A 294 -0.79 14.90 -12.83
CA VAL A 294 -0.80 15.12 -11.38
C VAL A 294 0.30 14.38 -10.60
N PRO A 295 0.75 13.16 -10.94
CA PRO A 295 1.87 12.55 -10.21
C PRO A 295 3.15 13.38 -10.30
N THR A 296 3.41 13.99 -11.46
CA THR A 296 4.56 14.87 -11.68
C THR A 296 4.35 16.22 -11.02
N GLU A 297 3.24 16.89 -11.33
CA GLU A 297 2.98 18.27 -10.88
C GLU A 297 2.81 18.38 -9.36
N ALA A 298 2.28 17.33 -8.72
CA ALA A 298 2.12 17.31 -7.26
C ALA A 298 3.37 16.81 -6.52
N ALA A 299 4.47 16.46 -7.19
CA ALA A 299 5.61 15.80 -6.56
C ALA A 299 6.22 16.60 -5.39
N SER A 300 6.35 17.92 -5.54
CA SER A 300 6.84 18.78 -4.45
C SER A 300 5.86 18.79 -3.27
N LEU A 301 4.57 19.03 -3.55
CA LEU A 301 3.50 19.03 -2.54
C LEU A 301 3.47 17.70 -1.75
N VAL A 302 3.54 16.57 -2.47
CA VAL A 302 3.58 15.24 -1.87
C VAL A 302 4.81 15.09 -0.99
N GLY A 303 6.00 15.43 -1.50
CA GLY A 303 7.23 15.33 -0.74
C GLY A 303 7.21 16.19 0.54
N ASP A 304 6.68 17.41 0.47
CA ASP A 304 6.61 18.33 1.60
C ASP A 304 5.64 17.79 2.67
N TRP A 305 4.47 17.31 2.26
CA TRP A 305 3.50 16.71 3.16
C TRP A 305 4.01 15.44 3.83
N LEU A 306 4.75 14.58 3.11
CA LEU A 306 5.36 13.37 3.66
C LEU A 306 6.37 13.72 4.76
N MET A 307 7.24 14.70 4.52
CA MET A 307 8.23 15.15 5.50
C MET A 307 7.58 15.79 6.73
N GLU A 308 6.59 16.66 6.53
CA GLU A 308 5.84 17.29 7.62
C GLU A 308 5.13 16.23 8.49
N THR A 309 4.52 15.23 7.85
CA THR A 309 3.81 14.16 8.57
C THR A 309 4.78 13.24 9.29
N ALA A 310 5.95 12.96 8.71
CA ALA A 310 6.97 12.12 9.32
C ALA A 310 7.62 12.75 10.56
N ALA A 311 7.64 14.08 10.65
CA ALA A 311 8.18 14.82 11.79
C ALA A 311 7.29 14.81 13.04
N ARG A 312 6.09 14.22 12.96
CA ARG A 312 5.15 14.05 14.08
C ARG A 312 5.17 12.63 14.65
#